data_AF-A0A0B8NR57-F1
#
_entry.id   AF-A0A0B8NR57-F1
#
_cell.length_a   1.000
_cell.length_b   1.000
_cell.length_c   1.000
_cell.angle_alpha   90.00
_cell.angle_beta   90.00
_cell.angle_gamma   90.00
#
_symmetry.space_group_name_H-M   'P 1'
#
loop_
_entity.id
_entity.type
_entity.pdbx_description
1 polymer ?
#
loop_
_entity_poly.entity_id
_entity_poly.type
_entity_poly.pdbx_seq_one_letter_code
_entity_poly.pdbx_strand_id
1 'polypeptide(L)'
;MSSGQTLTQSLLQLPLNVMVKGNPVPTAPISDLNIDVEKPIVYALPFESNVDLLSLRKQALKFGLPDPLEPLKIGDQSFRRYVFISTNRADRDKNTLDSLGSQALFTQLLKLHREDQELDVQLLPITVMWGRKPGKEGADKPYLENLSSWKKFIAVLTSGRDCMIRFSPLVSLRYMAESHGTDESIAQKLARVLVSTSQDKSWRHQALVCLA
;
A
#
# COMPACT_ATOMS: atom_id res chain seq x y z
N MET A 1 8.75 -23.47 17.11
CA MET A 1 9.92 -22.65 17.51
C MET A 1 10.62 -22.20 16.24
N SER A 2 10.41 -20.96 15.80
CA SER A 2 11.11 -20.37 14.64
C SER A 2 11.60 -18.98 15.04
N SER A 3 12.68 -18.98 15.82
CA SER A 3 13.29 -17.79 16.46
C SER A 3 14.34 -17.13 15.55
N GLY A 4 14.05 -16.97 14.26
CA GLY A 4 15.00 -16.44 13.26
C GLY A 4 14.56 -15.18 12.51
N GLN A 5 13.29 -14.76 12.63
CA GLN A 5 12.72 -13.68 11.83
C GLN A 5 12.70 -12.31 12.54
N THR A 6 12.86 -12.27 13.87
CA THR A 6 12.67 -11.05 14.68
C THR A 6 13.94 -10.20 14.81
N LEU A 7 15.13 -10.80 14.75
CA LEU A 7 16.40 -10.09 14.95
C LEU A 7 16.86 -9.26 13.74
N THR A 8 16.55 -9.71 12.53
CA THR A 8 16.86 -8.98 11.29
C THR A 8 15.99 -7.74 11.11
N GLN A 9 14.78 -7.74 11.66
CA GLN A 9 13.88 -6.57 11.61
C GLN A 9 14.36 -5.43 12.51
N SER A 10 14.86 -5.72 13.71
CA SER A 10 15.28 -4.70 14.68
C SER A 10 16.59 -3.99 14.31
N LEU A 11 17.54 -4.70 13.69
CA LEU A 11 18.83 -4.10 13.26
C LEU A 11 18.68 -3.16 12.06
N LEU A 12 17.65 -3.35 11.22
CA LEU A 12 17.31 -2.45 10.11
C LEU A 12 16.50 -1.23 10.55
N GLN A 13 15.88 -1.25 11.73
CA GLN A 13 15.03 -0.14 12.21
C GLN A 13 15.83 1.12 12.57
N LEU A 14 17.01 0.97 13.17
CA LEU A 14 17.79 2.10 13.69
C LEU A 14 18.40 3.02 12.60
N PRO A 15 18.99 2.52 11.50
CA PRO A 15 19.47 3.41 10.44
C PRO A 15 18.32 3.98 9.57
N LEU A 16 17.15 3.34 9.50
CA LEU A 16 16.03 3.83 8.66
C LEU A 16 15.18 4.90 9.35
N ASN A 17 14.95 4.81 10.66
CA ASN A 17 14.06 5.76 11.37
C ASN A 17 14.61 7.20 11.38
N VAL A 18 15.93 7.33 11.49
CA VAL A 18 16.65 8.62 11.47
C VAL A 18 16.71 9.21 10.05
N MET A 19 16.49 8.42 9.00
CA MET A 19 17.18 8.66 7.73
C MET A 19 16.31 8.64 6.46
N VAL A 20 14.98 8.69 6.57
CA VAL A 20 14.09 8.92 5.41
C VAL A 20 13.34 10.24 5.58
N LYS A 21 13.51 11.17 4.64
CA LYS A 21 12.71 12.39 4.51
C LYS A 21 11.61 12.09 3.51
N GLY A 22 10.48 11.61 4.02
CA GLY A 22 9.30 11.35 3.19
C GLY A 22 8.59 12.65 2.84
N ASN A 23 8.44 12.94 1.55
CA ASN A 23 7.58 14.01 1.06
C ASN A 23 6.24 13.38 0.63
N PRO A 24 5.15 13.55 1.39
CA PRO A 24 3.85 13.00 1.00
C PRO A 24 3.30 13.75 -0.22
N VAL A 25 2.56 13.04 -1.06
CA VAL A 25 1.68 13.65 -2.05
C VAL A 25 0.33 12.94 -1.94
N PRO A 26 -0.76 13.62 -1.58
CA PRO A 26 -0.88 15.06 -1.33
C PRO A 26 -0.35 15.47 0.07
N THR A 27 -0.27 16.79 0.34
CA THR A 27 0.34 17.32 1.58
C THR A 27 -0.52 17.08 2.83
N ALA A 28 -1.84 16.93 2.67
CA ALA A 28 -2.78 16.59 3.73
C ALA A 28 -3.63 15.35 3.33
N PRO A 29 -3.07 14.13 3.38
CA PRO A 29 -3.71 12.94 2.79
C PRO A 29 -5.08 12.61 3.38
N ILE A 30 -5.34 12.90 4.65
CA ILE A 30 -6.65 12.64 5.27
C ILE A 30 -7.73 13.53 4.65
N SER A 31 -7.50 14.84 4.64
CA SER A 31 -8.47 15.81 4.12
C SER A 31 -8.62 15.73 2.60
N ASP A 32 -7.50 15.58 1.90
CA ASP A 32 -7.47 15.62 0.42
C ASP A 32 -8.06 14.35 -0.22
N LEU A 33 -8.07 13.23 0.51
CA LEU A 33 -8.58 11.94 0.03
C LEU A 33 -9.84 11.48 0.80
N ASN A 34 -10.38 12.32 1.68
CA ASN A 34 -11.53 12.01 2.53
C ASN A 34 -11.39 10.67 3.30
N ILE A 35 -10.20 10.43 3.86
CA ILE A 35 -9.92 9.21 4.64
C ILE A 35 -10.64 9.30 5.97
N ASP A 36 -11.33 8.22 6.34
CA ASP A 36 -12.03 8.11 7.61
C ASP A 36 -11.18 7.25 8.55
N VAL A 37 -10.49 7.90 9.49
CA VAL A 37 -9.57 7.22 10.41
C VAL A 37 -10.26 6.31 11.42
N GLU A 38 -11.57 6.47 11.60
CA GLU A 38 -12.39 5.61 12.47
C GLU A 38 -12.72 4.28 11.78
N LYS A 39 -12.63 4.23 10.45
CA LYS A 39 -12.84 3.00 9.69
C LYS A 39 -11.58 2.12 9.64
N PRO A 40 -11.73 0.79 9.47
CA PRO A 40 -10.62 -0.11 9.19
C PRO A 40 -9.86 0.30 7.91
N ILE A 41 -8.58 0.67 8.04
CA ILE A 41 -7.72 1.01 6.89
C ILE A 41 -6.74 -0.12 6.61
N VAL A 42 -6.59 -0.51 5.33
CA VAL A 42 -5.57 -1.45 4.83
C VAL A 42 -4.75 -0.78 3.72
N TYR A 43 -3.42 -0.75 3.88
CA TYR A 43 -2.49 -0.15 2.93
C TYR A 43 -2.11 -1.14 1.82
N ALA A 44 -2.27 -0.73 0.56
CA ALA A 44 -1.89 -1.55 -0.59
C ALA A 44 -0.60 -1.01 -1.23
N LEU A 45 0.49 -1.74 -1.06
CA LEU A 45 1.79 -1.39 -1.63
C LEU A 45 2.05 -2.19 -2.93
N PRO A 46 2.69 -1.60 -3.95
CA PRO A 46 2.90 -2.26 -5.23
C PRO A 46 3.83 -3.46 -5.11
N PHE A 47 4.93 -3.36 -4.36
CA PHE A 47 5.97 -4.39 -4.29
C PHE A 47 6.36 -4.71 -2.85
N GLU A 48 6.74 -5.96 -2.61
CA GLU A 48 7.25 -6.40 -1.32
C GLU A 48 8.61 -5.74 -1.02
N SER A 49 8.60 -4.77 -0.11
CA SER A 49 9.83 -4.12 0.35
C SER A 49 9.69 -3.60 1.78
N ASN A 50 10.56 -4.08 2.66
CA ASN A 50 10.65 -3.58 4.04
C ASN A 50 11.03 -2.10 4.10
N VAL A 51 11.81 -1.62 3.13
CA VAL A 51 12.20 -0.20 3.04
C VAL A 51 10.97 0.66 2.72
N ASP A 52 10.13 0.21 1.78
CA ASP A 52 8.89 0.90 1.43
C ASP A 52 7.89 0.87 2.59
N LEU A 53 7.75 -0.27 3.26
CA LEU A 53 6.84 -0.44 4.40
C LEU A 53 7.24 0.43 5.61
N LEU A 54 8.54 0.50 5.95
CA LEU A 54 9.03 1.35 7.02
C LEU A 54 8.93 2.85 6.67
N SER A 55 9.12 3.19 5.40
CA SER A 55 8.93 4.56 4.91
C SER A 55 7.46 4.96 5.01
N LEU A 56 6.54 4.08 4.61
CA LEU A 56 5.10 4.25 4.78
C LEU A 56 4.75 4.44 6.24
N ARG A 57 5.23 3.58 7.15
CA ARG A 57 4.97 3.69 8.59
C ARG A 57 5.30 5.09 9.12
N LYS A 58 6.48 5.60 8.79
CA LYS A 58 6.92 6.93 9.22
C LYS A 58 5.97 8.04 8.75
N GLN A 59 5.49 7.95 7.51
CA GLN A 59 4.58 8.95 6.96
C GLN A 59 3.15 8.78 7.50
N ALA A 60 2.65 7.55 7.59
CA ALA A 60 1.34 7.25 8.16
C ALA A 60 1.20 7.85 9.56
N LEU A 61 2.16 7.55 10.46
CA LEU A 61 2.19 8.10 11.81
C LEU A 61 2.28 9.63 11.82
N LYS A 62 3.07 10.23 10.92
CA LYS A 62 3.18 11.68 10.78
C LYS A 62 1.86 12.35 10.41
N PHE A 63 1.01 11.69 9.63
CA PHE A 63 -0.30 12.21 9.21
C PHE A 63 -1.46 11.77 10.10
N GLY A 64 -1.20 11.05 11.21
CA GLY A 64 -2.26 10.55 12.09
C GLY A 64 -3.02 9.34 11.55
N LEU A 65 -2.46 8.66 10.54
CA LEU A 65 -2.99 7.39 10.05
C LEU A 65 -2.49 6.23 10.94
N PRO A 66 -3.25 5.12 11.05
CA PRO A 66 -2.89 3.99 11.89
C PRO A 66 -1.60 3.32 11.43
N ASP A 67 -0.82 2.79 12.38
CA ASP A 67 0.47 2.14 12.08
C ASP A 67 0.27 0.92 11.15
N PRO A 68 0.89 0.86 9.96
CA PRO A 68 0.78 -0.28 9.06
C PRO A 68 1.30 -1.60 9.66
N LEU A 69 2.18 -1.55 10.67
CA LEU A 69 2.70 -2.74 11.33
C LEU A 69 1.86 -3.20 12.52
N GLU A 70 0.94 -2.37 12.99
CA GLU A 70 0.00 -2.78 14.02
C GLU A 70 -1.12 -3.65 13.42
N PRO A 71 -1.57 -4.70 14.14
CA PRO A 71 -2.65 -5.53 13.66
C PRO A 71 -3.93 -4.72 13.47
N LEU A 72 -4.63 -4.99 12.37
CA LEU A 72 -5.99 -4.50 12.16
C LEU A 72 -6.96 -5.47 12.84
N LYS A 73 -7.64 -5.00 13.90
CA LYS A 73 -8.66 -5.78 14.60
C LYS A 73 -10.04 -5.46 14.02
N ILE A 74 -10.78 -6.49 13.62
CA ILE A 74 -12.17 -6.39 13.18
C ILE A 74 -12.94 -7.48 13.93
N GLY A 75 -13.82 -7.07 14.85
CA GLY A 75 -14.40 -7.99 15.83
C GLY A 75 -13.31 -8.72 16.63
N ASP A 76 -13.44 -10.04 16.73
CA ASP A 76 -12.45 -10.92 17.39
C ASP A 76 -11.30 -11.37 16.48
N GLN A 77 -11.29 -10.94 15.22
CA GLN A 77 -10.28 -11.34 14.24
C GLN A 77 -9.18 -10.28 14.10
N SER A 78 -7.96 -10.74 13.83
CA SER A 78 -6.77 -9.90 13.67
C SER A 78 -6.13 -10.11 12.31
N PHE A 79 -5.94 -9.03 11.56
CA PHE A 79 -5.40 -9.02 10.21
C PHE A 79 -4.14 -8.16 10.11
N ARG A 80 -3.39 -8.33 9.02
CA ARG A 80 -2.34 -7.38 8.65
C ARG A 80 -2.99 -6.11 8.10
N ARG A 81 -2.44 -4.95 8.46
CA ARG A 81 -2.88 -3.64 7.94
C ARG A 81 -2.28 -3.30 6.58
N TYR A 82 -1.50 -4.19 5.98
CA TYR A 82 -0.90 -3.96 4.68
C TYR A 82 -0.97 -5.20 3.80
N VAL A 83 -0.92 -4.97 2.49
CA VAL A 83 -0.96 -5.99 1.46
C VAL A 83 -0.06 -5.57 0.30
N PHE A 84 0.56 -6.54 -0.37
CA PHE A 84 1.33 -6.31 -1.59
C PHE A 84 0.50 -6.71 -2.81
N ILE A 85 0.41 -5.85 -3.82
CA ILE A 85 -0.54 -6.05 -4.94
C ILE A 85 0.12 -6.46 -6.26
N SER A 86 1.46 -6.53 -6.33
CA SER A 86 2.17 -6.97 -7.54
C SER A 86 3.51 -7.65 -7.24
N THR A 87 3.82 -8.68 -8.03
CA THR A 87 5.19 -9.19 -8.22
C THR A 87 5.59 -8.90 -9.66
N ASN A 88 6.53 -7.97 -9.88
CA ASN A 88 7.08 -7.64 -11.20
C ASN A 88 6.04 -7.13 -12.24
N ARG A 89 6.49 -6.33 -13.23
CA ARG A 89 5.65 -5.96 -14.39
C ARG A 89 5.55 -7.10 -15.42
N ALA A 90 6.38 -8.13 -15.29
CA ALA A 90 6.49 -9.24 -16.23
C ALA A 90 5.67 -10.49 -15.86
N ASP A 91 5.18 -10.61 -14.63
CA ASP A 91 4.35 -11.75 -14.27
C ASP A 91 2.92 -11.55 -14.78
N ARG A 92 2.66 -12.16 -15.93
CA ARG A 92 1.32 -12.47 -16.43
C ARG A 92 0.66 -13.61 -15.64
N ASP A 93 1.24 -13.99 -14.50
CA ASP A 93 0.84 -15.18 -13.78
C ASP A 93 -0.37 -14.89 -12.89
N LYS A 94 -1.41 -15.72 -13.02
CA LYS A 94 -2.69 -15.50 -12.32
C LYS A 94 -2.57 -15.68 -10.81
N ASN A 95 -1.46 -16.26 -10.34
CA ASN A 95 -1.24 -16.69 -8.96
C ASN A 95 -0.39 -15.72 -8.12
N THR A 96 0.02 -14.56 -8.67
CA THR A 96 0.83 -13.57 -7.96
C THR A 96 0.20 -13.11 -6.65
N LEU A 97 -1.12 -12.90 -6.62
CA LEU A 97 -1.85 -12.44 -5.43
C LEU A 97 -1.99 -13.52 -4.36
N ASP A 98 -2.06 -14.78 -4.79
CA ASP A 98 -2.09 -15.94 -3.90
C ASP A 98 -0.73 -16.13 -3.22
N SER A 99 0.36 -16.03 -3.99
CA SER A 99 1.71 -16.15 -3.45
C SER A 99 2.06 -15.07 -2.43
N LEU A 100 1.49 -13.86 -2.57
CA LEU A 100 1.68 -12.75 -1.63
C LEU A 100 0.75 -12.82 -0.39
N GLY A 101 -0.23 -13.75 -0.39
CA GLY A 101 -1.26 -13.84 0.64
C GLY A 101 -2.30 -12.71 0.58
N SER A 102 -2.30 -11.93 -0.50
CA SER A 102 -3.16 -10.76 -0.72
C SER A 102 -4.58 -11.17 -1.06
N GLN A 103 -4.73 -12.20 -1.89
CA GLN A 103 -6.04 -12.76 -2.22
C GLN A 103 -6.73 -13.32 -0.96
N ALA A 104 -6.00 -14.07 -0.14
CA ALA A 104 -6.53 -14.62 1.11
C ALA A 104 -7.05 -13.51 2.06
N LEU A 105 -6.28 -12.43 2.22
CA LEU A 105 -6.69 -11.27 3.03
C LEU A 105 -7.96 -10.62 2.46
N PHE A 106 -8.01 -10.33 1.16
CA PHE A 106 -9.20 -9.72 0.56
C PHE A 106 -10.44 -10.61 0.67
N THR A 107 -10.30 -11.92 0.44
CA THR A 107 -11.39 -12.87 0.60
C THR A 107 -11.89 -12.92 2.04
N GLN A 108 -11.00 -12.86 3.05
CA GLN A 108 -11.40 -12.81 4.46
C GLN A 108 -12.16 -11.52 4.78
N LEU A 109 -11.68 -10.37 4.32
CA LEU A 109 -12.37 -9.10 4.54
C LEU A 109 -13.74 -9.04 3.85
N LEU A 110 -13.86 -9.57 2.62
CA LEU A 110 -15.14 -9.66 1.91
C LEU A 110 -16.14 -10.57 2.64
N LYS A 111 -15.67 -11.66 3.27
CA LYS A 111 -16.51 -12.51 4.11
C LYS A 111 -17.02 -11.77 5.35
N LEU A 112 -16.15 -11.02 6.04
CA LEU A 112 -16.56 -10.19 7.17
C LEU A 112 -17.59 -9.14 6.76
N HIS A 113 -17.40 -8.48 5.62
CA HIS A 113 -18.40 -7.55 5.09
C HIS A 113 -19.73 -8.23 4.73
N ARG A 114 -19.70 -9.50 4.31
CA ARG A 114 -20.94 -10.27 4.09
C ARG A 114 -21.70 -10.51 5.40
N GLU A 115 -20.98 -10.74 6.49
CA GLU A 115 -21.55 -10.93 7.84
C GLU A 115 -22.04 -9.62 8.45
N ASP A 116 -21.34 -8.52 8.21
CA ASP A 116 -21.67 -7.17 8.65
C ASP A 116 -21.67 -6.19 7.47
N GLN A 117 -22.87 -5.86 6.97
CA GLN A 117 -23.05 -4.96 5.81
C GLN A 117 -22.65 -3.51 6.12
N GLU A 118 -22.53 -3.12 7.38
CA GLU A 118 -22.07 -1.79 7.76
C GLU A 118 -20.53 -1.68 7.77
N LEU A 119 -19.81 -2.82 7.84
CA LEU A 119 -18.36 -2.88 7.83
C LEU A 119 -17.79 -2.42 6.48
N ASP A 120 -17.19 -1.23 6.46
CA ASP A 120 -16.51 -0.68 5.28
C ASP A 120 -15.00 -0.56 5.51
N VAL A 121 -14.24 -1.50 4.96
CA VAL A 121 -12.77 -1.46 5.00
C VAL A 121 -12.25 -0.55 3.90
N GLN A 122 -11.48 0.47 4.29
CA GLN A 122 -10.84 1.42 3.38
C GLN A 122 -9.49 0.88 2.90
N LEU A 123 -9.39 0.59 1.61
CA LEU A 123 -8.13 0.20 0.99
C LEU A 123 -7.44 1.45 0.48
N LEU A 124 -6.23 1.71 0.97
CA LEU A 124 -5.45 2.89 0.64
C LEU A 124 -4.25 2.50 -0.22
N PRO A 125 -4.30 2.71 -1.56
CA PRO A 125 -3.18 2.42 -2.42
C PRO A 125 -2.04 3.42 -2.17
N ILE A 126 -0.83 2.90 -2.02
CA ILE A 126 0.37 3.68 -1.72
C ILE A 126 1.40 3.45 -2.81
N THR A 127 2.03 4.53 -3.27
CA THR A 127 3.17 4.45 -4.19
C THR A 127 4.40 5.08 -3.55
N VAL A 128 5.47 4.31 -3.42
CA VAL A 128 6.75 4.80 -2.90
C VAL A 128 7.71 5.02 -4.06
N MET A 129 8.22 6.24 -4.18
CA MET A 129 9.14 6.66 -5.24
C MET A 129 10.47 7.10 -4.64
N TRP A 130 11.56 6.49 -5.10
CA TRP A 130 12.92 6.78 -4.66
C TRP A 130 13.72 7.54 -5.72
N GLY A 131 14.73 8.31 -5.30
CA GLY A 131 15.79 8.78 -6.19
C GLY A 131 15.51 10.05 -7.00
N ARG A 132 14.72 11.00 -6.46
CA ARG A 132 14.60 12.34 -7.09
C ARG A 132 15.93 13.09 -6.93
N LYS A 133 16.60 13.41 -8.05
CA LYS A 133 17.72 14.36 -8.08
C LYS A 133 17.17 15.75 -8.44
N PRO A 134 17.19 16.74 -7.53
CA PRO A 134 16.79 18.11 -7.86
C PRO A 134 17.68 18.65 -9.01
N GLY A 135 17.07 19.24 -10.04
CA GLY A 135 17.78 19.79 -11.21
C GLY A 135 18.01 18.81 -12.38
N LYS A 136 17.54 17.54 -12.29
CA LYS A 136 17.57 16.57 -13.39
C LYS A 136 16.19 15.98 -13.68
N GLU A 137 15.16 16.82 -13.75
CA GLU A 137 13.78 16.39 -14.02
C GLU A 137 13.53 15.99 -15.49
N GLY A 138 14.54 16.06 -16.36
CA GLY A 138 14.48 15.60 -17.76
C GLY A 138 14.84 14.12 -17.99
N ALA A 139 15.25 13.37 -16.96
CA ALA A 139 15.53 11.94 -17.09
C ALA A 139 14.35 11.12 -16.55
N ASP A 140 13.61 10.55 -17.49
CA ASP A 140 12.24 10.05 -17.42
C ASP A 140 12.03 8.71 -16.68
N LYS A 141 12.66 8.50 -15.52
CA LYS A 141 12.45 7.26 -14.75
C LYS A 141 12.07 7.54 -13.30
N PRO A 142 10.77 7.77 -13.02
CA PRO A 142 10.25 7.50 -11.69
C PRO A 142 10.59 6.04 -11.36
N TYR A 143 11.39 5.84 -10.32
CA TYR A 143 11.96 4.56 -9.92
C TYR A 143 10.93 3.62 -9.29
N LEU A 144 9.82 3.39 -9.98
CA LEU A 144 8.93 2.25 -9.74
C LEU A 144 9.56 1.01 -10.38
N GLU A 145 10.84 0.79 -10.07
CA GLU A 145 11.52 -0.46 -10.37
C GLU A 145 11.40 -1.37 -9.15
N ASN A 146 10.93 -2.59 -9.40
CA ASN A 146 10.95 -3.65 -8.41
C ASN A 146 12.41 -4.08 -8.20
N LEU A 147 13.19 -3.32 -7.42
CA LEU A 147 14.42 -3.86 -6.91
C LEU A 147 14.16 -4.69 -5.66
N SER A 148 14.92 -5.77 -5.53
CA SER A 148 15.11 -6.46 -4.26
C SER A 148 15.40 -5.47 -3.14
N SER A 149 14.85 -5.73 -1.95
CA SER A 149 15.01 -4.88 -0.75
C SER A 149 16.45 -4.43 -0.49
N TRP A 150 17.45 -5.28 -0.76
CA TRP A 150 18.88 -4.92 -0.64
C TRP A 150 19.35 -3.90 -1.68
N LYS A 151 18.94 -4.06 -2.93
CA LYS A 151 19.24 -3.10 -4.00
C LYS A 151 18.54 -1.77 -3.74
N LYS A 152 17.29 -1.79 -3.23
CA LYS A 152 16.59 -0.58 -2.75
C LYS A 152 17.38 0.07 -1.62
N PHE A 153 17.83 -0.69 -0.63
CA PHE A 153 18.65 -0.17 0.46
C PHE A 153 19.92 0.55 -0.05
N ILE A 154 20.66 -0.05 -0.98
CA ILE A 154 21.83 0.60 -1.61
C ILE A 154 21.42 1.84 -2.42
N ALA A 155 20.31 1.79 -3.15
CA ALA A 155 19.76 2.94 -3.87
C ALA A 155 19.38 4.09 -2.93
N VAL A 156 18.85 3.81 -1.74
CA VAL A 156 18.56 4.81 -0.69
C VAL A 156 19.86 5.44 -0.17
N LEU A 157 20.89 4.62 0.08
CA LEU A 157 22.18 5.12 0.55
C LEU A 157 22.87 6.02 -0.49
N THR A 158 22.69 5.73 -1.79
CA THR A 158 23.39 6.42 -2.89
C THR A 158 22.62 7.60 -3.50
N SER A 159 21.29 7.49 -3.63
CA SER A 159 20.45 8.50 -4.32
C SER A 159 19.98 9.62 -3.40
N GLY A 160 20.30 9.52 -2.12
CA GLY A 160 19.77 10.41 -1.10
C GLY A 160 18.51 9.83 -0.48
N ARG A 161 18.37 10.15 0.80
CA ARG A 161 17.33 9.76 1.76
C ARG A 161 15.92 10.28 1.45
N ASP A 162 15.76 10.88 0.28
CA ASP A 162 14.55 11.54 -0.14
C ASP A 162 13.67 10.51 -0.85
N CYS A 163 12.52 10.23 -0.24
CA CYS A 163 11.50 9.41 -0.85
C CYS A 163 10.21 10.21 -0.93
N MET A 164 9.49 10.01 -2.02
CA MET A 164 8.15 10.56 -2.16
C MET A 164 7.16 9.43 -1.95
N ILE A 165 6.28 9.59 -0.97
CA ILE A 165 5.19 8.64 -0.72
C ILE A 165 3.93 9.27 -1.24
N ARG A 166 3.28 8.61 -2.18
CA ARG A 166 2.02 9.05 -2.74
C ARG A 166 0.89 8.22 -2.16
N PHE A 167 -0.10 8.91 -1.60
CA PHE A 167 -1.38 8.33 -1.20
C PHE A 167 -2.36 8.50 -2.36
N SER A 168 -2.96 7.39 -2.81
CA SER A 168 -3.97 7.41 -3.86
C SER A 168 -5.39 7.41 -3.31
N PRO A 169 -6.41 7.76 -4.13
CA PRO A 169 -7.79 7.74 -3.70
C PRO A 169 -8.15 6.38 -3.11
N LEU A 170 -8.87 6.42 -1.99
CA LEU A 170 -9.29 5.23 -1.29
C LEU A 170 -10.24 4.38 -2.14
N VAL A 171 -10.19 3.08 -1.93
CA VAL A 171 -11.12 2.11 -2.51
C VAL A 171 -11.91 1.51 -1.35
N SER A 172 -13.22 1.74 -1.33
CA SER A 172 -14.12 1.16 -0.33
C SER A 172 -14.37 -0.32 -0.65
N LEU A 173 -14.15 -1.19 0.34
CA LEU A 173 -14.46 -2.61 0.21
C LEU A 173 -15.97 -2.83 0.05
N ARG A 174 -16.78 -2.07 0.79
CA ARG A 174 -18.24 -2.11 0.71
C ARG A 174 -18.72 -1.77 -0.70
N TYR A 175 -18.24 -0.66 -1.26
CA TYR A 175 -18.59 -0.25 -2.62
C TYR A 175 -18.25 -1.33 -3.66
N MET A 176 -17.07 -1.94 -3.53
CA MET A 176 -16.66 -3.04 -4.40
C MET A 176 -17.54 -4.28 -4.25
N ALA A 177 -17.97 -4.56 -3.02
CA ALA A 177 -18.85 -5.69 -2.72
C ALA A 177 -20.27 -5.48 -3.29
N GLU A 178 -20.83 -4.29 -3.11
CA GLU A 178 -22.15 -3.93 -3.64
C GLU A 178 -22.16 -3.89 -5.17
N SER A 179 -21.10 -3.37 -5.81
CA SER A 179 -21.02 -3.20 -7.27
C SER A 179 -20.69 -4.47 -8.03
N HIS A 180 -19.94 -5.39 -7.42
CA HIS A 180 -19.41 -6.57 -8.13
C HIS A 180 -19.75 -7.91 -7.47
N GLY A 181 -20.40 -7.92 -6.31
CA GLY A 181 -20.75 -9.10 -5.50
C GLY A 181 -19.73 -9.39 -4.38
N THR A 182 -19.70 -10.61 -3.84
CA THR A 182 -18.72 -11.02 -2.81
C THR A 182 -17.98 -12.33 -3.14
N ASP A 183 -17.90 -12.69 -4.42
CA ASP A 183 -17.24 -13.91 -4.87
C ASP A 183 -15.71 -13.81 -4.87
N GLU A 184 -15.02 -14.96 -4.85
CA GLU A 184 -13.55 -15.03 -4.85
C GLU A 184 -12.90 -14.33 -6.06
N SER A 185 -13.62 -14.25 -7.18
CA SER A 185 -13.21 -13.47 -8.37
C SER A 185 -13.04 -11.97 -8.10
N ILE A 186 -13.63 -11.45 -7.03
CA ILE A 186 -13.65 -10.03 -6.68
C ILE A 186 -12.40 -9.62 -5.94
N ALA A 187 -11.81 -10.51 -5.14
CA ALA A 187 -10.50 -10.27 -4.54
C ALA A 187 -9.45 -9.93 -5.64
N GLN A 188 -9.51 -10.64 -6.78
CA GLN A 188 -8.64 -10.37 -7.92
C GLN A 188 -9.00 -9.08 -8.65
N LYS A 189 -10.29 -8.75 -8.80
CA LYS A 189 -10.72 -7.47 -9.39
C LYS A 189 -10.27 -6.29 -8.54
N LEU A 190 -10.48 -6.38 -7.23
CA LEU A 190 -10.08 -5.40 -6.24
C LEU A 190 -8.57 -5.18 -6.27
N ALA A 191 -7.76 -6.24 -6.31
CA ALA A 191 -6.32 -6.10 -6.47
C ALA A 191 -5.94 -5.37 -7.77
N ARG A 192 -6.59 -5.65 -8.90
CA ARG A 192 -6.34 -4.94 -10.17
C ARG A 192 -6.69 -3.45 -10.07
N VAL A 193 -7.81 -3.12 -9.43
CA VAL A 193 -8.19 -1.72 -9.18
C VAL A 193 -7.15 -1.01 -8.33
N LEU A 194 -6.64 -1.65 -7.27
CA LEU A 194 -5.57 -1.07 -6.45
C LEU A 194 -4.28 -0.85 -7.26
N VAL A 195 -3.96 -1.77 -8.17
CA VAL A 195 -2.77 -1.64 -9.04
C VAL A 195 -2.94 -0.48 -10.02
N SER A 196 -4.11 -0.31 -10.63
CA SER A 196 -4.35 0.82 -11.53
C SER A 196 -4.32 2.16 -10.77
N THR A 197 -5.02 2.24 -9.63
CA THR A 197 -5.13 3.46 -8.82
C THR A 197 -3.80 3.89 -8.18
N SER A 198 -2.91 2.95 -7.87
CA SER A 198 -1.54 3.28 -7.38
C SER A 198 -0.59 3.72 -8.51
N GLN A 199 -0.77 3.22 -9.74
CA GLN A 199 0.11 3.53 -10.87
C GLN A 199 -0.37 4.71 -11.74
N ASP A 200 -1.60 5.19 -11.55
CA ASP A 200 -2.13 6.28 -12.37
C ASP A 200 -1.43 7.63 -12.11
N LYS A 201 -1.03 8.28 -13.21
CA LYS A 201 -0.40 9.61 -13.22
C LYS A 201 -1.43 10.74 -13.38
N SER A 202 -2.68 10.44 -13.76
CA SER A 202 -3.74 11.39 -14.10
C SER A 202 -4.82 11.45 -13.02
N TRP A 203 -4.75 12.45 -12.14
CA TRP A 203 -5.61 12.55 -10.95
C TRP A 203 -6.92 13.31 -11.19
N ARG A 204 -7.19 13.78 -12.41
CA ARG A 204 -8.33 14.70 -12.67
C ARG A 204 -9.58 14.05 -13.24
N HIS A 205 -9.51 12.80 -13.74
CA HIS A 205 -10.63 12.19 -14.46
C HIS A 205 -11.14 10.87 -13.84
N GLN A 206 -10.35 10.15 -13.04
CA GLN A 206 -10.76 8.83 -12.54
C GLN A 206 -11.70 8.82 -11.34
N ALA A 207 -11.82 9.89 -10.56
CA ALA A 207 -12.83 9.93 -9.49
C ALA A 207 -14.27 9.77 -10.06
N LEU A 208 -14.46 10.10 -11.34
CA LEU A 208 -15.74 9.92 -12.06
C LEU A 208 -15.89 8.55 -12.74
N VAL A 209 -14.81 7.84 -13.05
CA VAL A 209 -14.90 6.57 -13.80
C VAL A 209 -15.21 5.37 -12.90
N CYS A 210 -15.08 5.53 -11.58
CA CYS A 210 -15.64 4.57 -10.61
C CYS A 210 -17.03 4.99 -10.12
N LEU A 211 -17.66 6.02 -10.68
CA LEU A 211 -19.02 6.51 -10.33
C LEU A 211 -20.00 6.47 -11.53
N ALA A 212 -19.66 5.73 -12.60
CA ALA A 212 -20.53 5.47 -13.75
C ALA A 212 -20.50 3.99 -14.10
#